data_AF-A0A3D1DJ66-F1
#
_entry.id   AF-A0A3D1DJ66-F1
#
_cell.length_a   1.000
_cell.length_b   1.000
_cell.length_c   1.000
_cell.angle_alpha   90.00
_cell.angle_beta   90.00
_cell.angle_gamma   90.00
#
_symmetry.space_group_name_H-M   'P 1'
#
loop_
_entity.id
_entity.type
_entity.pdbx_description
1 polymer ?
#
loop_
_entity_poly.entity_id
_entity_poly.type
_entity_poly.pdbx_seq_one_letter_code
_entity_poly.pdbx_strand_id
1 'polypeptide(L)'
;ALHENLVDSVRTNRGLEDIVFDLRLQLGDRQQRHLVILVELKTARLQARRKGGGLGALPSEDIQPPPPLNGKVVSSRYGIGNRILYVEVSVGGDDGIKEGQLLTIFRSGDGVAQKTKYLGQVRIIHVFPDKAVGTVREKAKNGVISKGDNVTSKL
;
A
#
# COMPACT_ATOMS: atom_id res chain seq x y z
N ALA A 1 49.69 30.10 -39.12
CA ALA A 1 48.28 30.53 -39.01
C ALA A 1 47.30 29.43 -39.48
N LEU A 2 46.90 29.34 -40.76
CA LEU A 2 45.85 28.38 -41.18
C LEU A 2 46.21 26.89 -40.98
N HIS A 3 47.46 26.50 -41.29
CA HIS A 3 47.92 25.12 -41.13
C HIS A 3 48.04 24.71 -39.65
N GLU A 4 48.44 25.65 -38.79
CA GLU A 4 48.59 25.46 -37.35
C GLU A 4 47.23 25.29 -36.67
N ASN A 5 46.27 26.15 -37.01
CA ASN A 5 44.87 26.00 -36.57
C ASN A 5 44.24 24.69 -37.02
N LEU A 6 44.60 24.20 -38.22
CA LEU A 6 44.12 22.92 -38.73
C LEU A 6 44.72 21.74 -37.94
N VAL A 7 46.02 21.77 -37.64
CA VAL A 7 46.70 20.76 -36.83
C VAL A 7 46.13 20.71 -35.41
N ASP A 8 45.88 21.87 -34.81
CA ASP A 8 45.26 21.96 -33.48
C ASP A 8 43.83 21.41 -33.50
N SER A 9 43.04 21.75 -34.52
CA SER A 9 41.67 21.24 -34.69
C SER A 9 41.63 19.71 -34.88
N VAL A 10 42.59 19.15 -35.60
CA VAL A 10 42.71 17.68 -35.78
C VAL A 10 43.11 17.01 -34.47
N ARG A 11 44.01 17.63 -33.69
CA ARG A 11 44.42 17.13 -32.37
C ARG A 11 43.26 17.15 -31.38
N THR A 12 42.46 18.21 -31.36
CA THR A 12 41.26 18.29 -30.50
C THR A 12 40.20 17.29 -30.92
N ASN A 13 39.96 17.12 -32.22
CA ASN A 13 38.98 16.15 -32.72
C ASN A 13 39.35 14.72 -32.32
N ARG A 14 40.61 14.33 -32.45
CA ARG A 14 41.08 13.00 -31.99
C ARG A 14 40.90 12.82 -30.48
N GLY A 15 41.22 13.84 -29.68
CA GLY A 15 41.00 13.78 -28.23
C GLY A 15 39.52 13.65 -27.86
N LEU A 16 38.63 14.33 -28.60
CA LEU A 16 37.17 14.19 -28.42
C LEU A 16 36.67 12.81 -28.84
N GLU A 17 37.21 12.23 -29.92
CA GLU A 17 36.89 10.86 -30.35
C GLU A 17 37.28 9.82 -29.29
N ASP A 18 38.46 9.95 -28.68
CA ASP A 18 38.91 9.08 -27.59
C ASP A 18 37.99 9.18 -26.35
N ILE A 19 37.58 10.41 -25.98
CA ILE A 19 36.63 10.63 -24.88
C ILE A 19 35.26 10.03 -25.20
N VAL A 20 34.77 10.19 -26.44
CA VAL A 20 33.50 9.59 -26.87
C VAL A 20 33.57 8.07 -26.83
N PHE A 21 34.71 7.49 -27.21
CA PHE A 21 34.93 6.05 -27.13
C PHE A 21 34.90 5.55 -25.68
N ASP A 22 35.62 6.21 -24.77
CA ASP A 22 35.63 5.84 -23.35
C ASP A 22 34.25 5.97 -22.71
N LEU A 23 33.53 7.06 -22.97
CA LEU A 23 32.16 7.26 -22.49
C LEU A 23 31.20 6.18 -22.99
N ARG A 24 31.34 5.74 -24.24
CA ARG A 24 30.54 4.63 -24.79
C ARG A 24 30.85 3.31 -24.08
N LEU A 25 32.12 3.04 -23.79
CA LEU A 25 32.53 1.86 -23.05
C LEU A 25 31.93 1.85 -21.64
N GLN A 26 32.05 2.97 -20.92
CA GLN A 26 31.48 3.13 -19.58
C GLN A 26 29.95 3.00 -19.58
N LEU A 27 29.28 3.52 -20.60
CA LEU A 27 27.82 3.41 -20.74
C LEU A 27 27.40 1.94 -20.92
N GLY A 28 28.11 1.19 -21.76
CA GLY A 28 27.89 -0.25 -21.94
C GLY A 28 28.07 -1.05 -20.65
N ASP A 29 29.17 -0.82 -19.91
CA ASP A 29 29.43 -1.47 -18.62
C ASP A 29 28.36 -1.11 -17.57
N ARG A 30 27.95 0.16 -17.49
CA ARG A 30 26.84 0.58 -16.61
C ARG A 30 25.53 -0.11 -16.97
N GLN A 31 25.21 -0.24 -18.25
CA GLN A 31 24.00 -0.93 -18.70
C GLN A 31 24.04 -2.42 -18.31
N GLN A 32 25.17 -3.10 -18.49
CA GLN A 32 25.33 -4.48 -18.08
C GLN A 32 25.17 -4.68 -16.57
N ARG A 33 25.82 -3.85 -15.75
CA ARG A 33 25.66 -3.89 -14.29
C ARG A 33 24.22 -3.62 -13.87
N HIS A 34 23.54 -2.68 -14.52
CA HIS A 34 22.14 -2.39 -14.24
C HIS A 34 21.25 -3.61 -14.51
N LEU A 35 21.47 -4.32 -15.62
CA LEU A 35 20.73 -5.55 -15.92
C LEU A 35 20.95 -6.64 -14.86
N VAL A 36 22.18 -6.83 -14.38
CA VAL A 36 22.48 -7.79 -13.31
C VAL A 36 21.76 -7.41 -12.02
N ILE A 37 21.84 -6.14 -11.61
CA ILE A 37 21.16 -5.65 -10.41
C ILE A 37 19.63 -5.82 -10.52
N LEU A 38 19.04 -5.59 -11.69
CA LEU A 38 17.61 -5.80 -11.89
C LEU A 38 17.22 -7.28 -11.72
N VAL A 39 18.06 -8.21 -12.20
CA VAL A 39 17.85 -9.64 -12.00
C VAL A 39 17.95 -10.01 -10.52
N GLU A 40 18.97 -9.52 -9.81
CA GLU A 40 19.13 -9.74 -8.37
C GLU A 40 17.97 -9.15 -7.56
N LEU A 41 17.51 -7.93 -7.90
CA LEU A 41 16.35 -7.34 -7.24
C LEU A 41 15.08 -8.16 -7.49
N LYS A 42 14.91 -8.73 -8.69
CA LYS A 42 13.78 -9.62 -8.99
C LYS A 42 13.83 -10.89 -8.15
N THR A 43 14.99 -11.54 -8.06
CA THR A 43 15.14 -12.78 -7.28
C THR A 43 15.01 -12.52 -5.77
N ALA A 44 15.62 -11.45 -5.26
CA ALA A 44 15.50 -11.02 -3.88
C ALA A 44 14.05 -10.69 -3.52
N ARG A 45 13.33 -9.96 -4.38
CA ARG A 45 11.89 -9.68 -4.18
C ARG A 45 11.04 -10.94 -4.21
N LEU A 46 11.35 -11.90 -5.09
CA LEU A 46 10.63 -13.18 -5.15
C LEU A 46 10.86 -13.99 -3.87
N GLN A 47 12.10 -14.05 -3.39
CA GLN A 47 12.45 -14.72 -2.13
C GLN A 47 11.80 -14.02 -0.92
N ALA A 48 11.82 -12.70 -0.89
CA ALA A 48 11.13 -11.92 0.15
C ALA A 48 9.62 -12.16 0.13
N ARG A 49 8.99 -12.24 -1.05
CA ARG A 49 7.58 -12.63 -1.18
C ARG A 49 7.30 -14.06 -0.70
N ARG A 50 8.17 -15.02 -1.01
CA ARG A 50 8.06 -16.41 -0.51
C ARG A 50 8.20 -16.49 1.02
N LYS A 51 8.96 -15.56 1.62
CA LYS A 51 9.17 -15.43 3.07
C LYS A 51 8.27 -14.36 3.72
N GLY A 52 7.17 -13.94 3.06
CA GLY A 52 6.16 -13.05 3.65
C GLY A 52 6.49 -11.54 3.72
N GLY A 53 7.62 -11.06 3.21
CA GLY A 53 8.13 -9.69 3.40
C GLY A 53 8.37 -8.87 2.12
N GLY A 54 7.43 -8.83 1.18
CA GLY A 54 7.59 -8.03 -0.06
C GLY A 54 7.17 -6.56 0.13
N LEU A 55 8.06 -5.60 -0.15
CA LEU A 55 7.73 -4.16 -0.26
C LEU A 55 6.54 -3.94 -1.22
N GLY A 56 5.38 -3.61 -0.66
CA GLY A 56 4.09 -3.43 -1.36
C GLY A 56 3.02 -4.47 -1.03
N ALA A 57 3.39 -5.59 -0.38
CA ALA A 57 2.48 -6.43 0.36
C ALA A 57 2.74 -6.16 1.84
N LEU A 58 1.77 -5.55 2.53
CA LEU A 58 1.71 -5.63 3.99
C LEU A 58 1.96 -7.10 4.38
N PRO A 59 2.84 -7.38 5.36
CA PRO A 59 3.24 -8.74 5.70
C PRO A 59 2.01 -9.60 5.94
N SER A 60 1.77 -10.55 5.04
CA SER A 60 0.58 -11.42 5.07
C SER A 60 0.66 -12.49 6.16
N GLU A 61 1.78 -12.61 6.88
CA GLU A 61 1.91 -13.46 8.07
C GLU A 61 1.39 -12.79 9.35
N ASP A 62 1.16 -11.47 9.30
CA ASP A 62 0.66 -10.68 10.44
C ASP A 62 -0.82 -10.33 10.34
N ILE A 63 -1.48 -10.73 9.24
CA ILE A 63 -2.94 -10.87 9.20
C ILE A 63 -3.25 -12.22 9.84
N GLN A 64 -2.90 -12.36 11.13
CA GLN A 64 -3.65 -13.28 11.96
C GLN A 64 -5.12 -12.91 11.75
N PRO A 65 -6.03 -13.89 11.55
CA PRO A 65 -7.46 -13.58 11.62
C PRO A 65 -7.60 -12.81 12.92
N PRO A 66 -8.02 -11.53 12.84
CA PRO A 66 -8.02 -10.68 14.01
C PRO A 66 -8.64 -11.45 15.16
N PRO A 67 -8.11 -11.33 16.38
CA PRO A 67 -8.79 -11.87 17.54
C PRO A 67 -10.27 -11.49 17.44
N PRO A 68 -11.21 -12.37 17.84
CA PRO A 68 -12.63 -12.11 17.71
C PRO A 68 -12.93 -10.80 18.44
N LEU A 69 -13.11 -9.74 17.67
CA LEU A 69 -13.03 -8.38 18.15
C LEU A 69 -14.35 -7.71 17.90
N ASN A 70 -15.03 -7.40 18.99
CA ASN A 70 -16.35 -6.80 18.98
C ASN A 70 -16.21 -5.32 19.27
N GLY A 71 -16.25 -4.53 18.20
CA GLY A 71 -16.23 -3.07 18.26
C GLY A 71 -17.60 -2.45 18.05
N LYS A 72 -17.68 -1.14 18.30
CA LYS A 72 -18.81 -0.31 17.90
C LYS A 72 -18.36 0.85 17.02
N VAL A 73 -19.23 1.25 16.10
CA VAL A 73 -19.06 2.48 15.32
C VAL A 73 -19.29 3.68 16.23
N VAL A 74 -18.26 4.49 16.44
CA VAL A 74 -18.30 5.72 17.25
C VAL A 74 -18.86 6.88 16.44
N SER A 75 -18.38 7.02 15.21
CA SER A 75 -18.80 8.09 14.30
C SER A 75 -18.65 7.64 12.84
N SER A 76 -19.47 8.21 11.97
CA SER A 76 -19.38 8.00 10.53
C SER A 76 -19.52 9.35 9.84
N ARG A 77 -18.55 9.73 9.02
CA ARG A 77 -18.53 11.01 8.31
C ARG A 77 -18.23 10.80 6.84
N TYR A 78 -19.02 11.45 5.98
CA TYR A 78 -18.70 11.50 4.57
C TYR A 78 -17.54 12.47 4.33
N GLY A 79 -16.58 12.03 3.52
CA GLY A 79 -15.51 12.86 3.01
C GLY A 79 -16.01 13.94 2.05
N ILE A 80 -15.09 14.80 1.64
CA ILE A 80 -15.35 15.87 0.67
C ILE A 80 -15.90 15.25 -0.61
N GLY A 81 -17.07 15.70 -1.05
CA GLY A 81 -17.76 15.20 -2.24
C GLY A 81 -18.67 13.98 -2.02
N ASN A 82 -18.96 13.58 -0.78
CA ASN A 82 -19.93 12.53 -0.44
C ASN A 82 -19.65 11.14 -1.06
N ARG A 83 -18.43 10.91 -1.57
CA ARG A 83 -18.02 9.69 -2.28
C ARG A 83 -17.40 8.63 -1.36
N ILE A 84 -16.73 9.06 -0.30
CA ILE A 84 -16.00 8.18 0.61
C ILE A 84 -16.61 8.33 2.00
N LEU A 85 -17.01 7.21 2.62
CA LEU A 85 -17.50 7.19 3.99
C LEU A 85 -16.36 6.77 4.92
N TYR A 86 -15.94 7.70 5.77
CA TYR A 86 -15.02 7.45 6.86
C TYR A 86 -15.80 6.98 8.08
N VAL A 87 -15.30 5.93 8.72
CA VAL A 87 -15.90 5.31 9.90
C VAL A 87 -14.84 5.26 11.00
N GLU A 88 -15.18 5.82 12.15
CA GLU A 88 -14.42 5.71 13.39
C GLU A 88 -14.98 4.55 14.20
N VAL A 89 -14.10 3.63 14.59
CA VAL A 89 -14.44 2.46 15.41
C VAL A 89 -13.78 2.59 16.78
N SER A 90 -14.46 2.09 17.81
CA SER A 90 -14.02 2.12 19.22
C SER A 90 -12.92 1.10 19.53
N VAL A 91 -12.11 0.76 18.53
CA VAL A 91 -11.21 -0.38 18.59
C VAL A 91 -9.88 0.06 18.02
N GLY A 92 -8.80 -0.24 18.71
CA GLY A 92 -7.49 0.33 18.41
C GLY A 92 -6.36 -0.69 18.31
N GLY A 93 -5.14 -0.18 18.45
CA GLY A 93 -3.91 -0.97 18.39
C GLY A 93 -3.78 -1.93 19.57
N ASP A 94 -4.30 -1.53 20.73
CA ASP A 94 -4.26 -2.35 21.96
C ASP A 94 -5.13 -3.60 21.82
N ASP A 95 -6.17 -3.52 20.97
CA ASP A 95 -7.05 -4.63 20.61
C ASP A 95 -6.49 -5.52 19.49
N GLY A 96 -5.30 -5.19 18.96
CA GLY A 96 -4.65 -5.94 17.88
C GLY A 96 -5.10 -5.58 16.46
N ILE A 97 -5.72 -4.41 16.25
CA ILE A 97 -5.99 -3.91 14.90
C ILE A 97 -4.72 -3.37 14.26
N LYS A 98 -4.51 -3.71 12.99
CA LYS A 98 -3.43 -3.16 12.16
C LYS A 98 -3.97 -2.34 10.99
N GLU A 99 -3.16 -1.40 10.52
CA GLU A 99 -3.46 -0.63 9.32
C GLU A 99 -3.61 -1.57 8.10
N GLY A 100 -4.60 -1.28 7.25
CA GLY A 100 -4.90 -2.08 6.07
C GLY A 100 -5.81 -3.29 6.31
N GLN A 101 -6.16 -3.59 7.57
CA GLN A 101 -7.04 -4.69 7.94
C GLN A 101 -8.50 -4.42 7.54
N LEU A 102 -9.27 -5.50 7.31
CA LEU A 102 -10.68 -5.44 6.92
C LEU A 102 -11.56 -5.80 8.11
N LEU A 103 -12.57 -4.97 8.35
CA LEU A 103 -13.59 -5.20 9.37
C LEU A 103 -14.98 -5.23 8.72
N THR A 104 -15.85 -6.05 9.27
CA THR A 104 -17.24 -6.21 8.84
C THR A 104 -18.17 -5.49 9.81
N ILE A 105 -19.04 -4.63 9.26
CA ILE A 105 -20.07 -3.92 10.01
C ILE A 105 -21.40 -4.65 9.84
N PHE A 106 -22.04 -4.94 10.97
CA PHE A 106 -23.34 -5.57 11.01
C PHE A 106 -24.22 -4.93 12.08
N ARG A 107 -25.53 -5.00 11.87
CA ARG A 107 -26.53 -4.64 12.88
C ARG A 107 -27.13 -5.92 13.43
N SER A 108 -26.94 -6.14 14.73
CA SER A 108 -27.69 -7.16 15.45
C SER A 108 -29.14 -6.69 15.55
N GLY A 109 -30.09 -7.54 15.19
CA GLY A 109 -31.50 -7.24 15.40
C GLY A 109 -31.90 -7.65 16.82
N ASP A 110 -32.51 -6.73 17.56
CA ASP A 110 -33.06 -7.04 18.88
C ASP A 110 -34.40 -7.78 18.70
N GLY A 111 -34.37 -9.09 18.91
CA GLY A 111 -35.58 -9.92 19.03
C GLY A 111 -35.47 -11.31 18.41
N VAL A 112 -36.29 -12.23 18.93
CA VAL A 112 -36.38 -13.68 18.65
C VAL A 112 -36.55 -14.04 17.15
N ALA A 113 -36.78 -13.07 16.27
CA ALA A 113 -36.97 -13.27 14.83
C ALA A 113 -36.10 -12.37 13.91
N GLN A 114 -35.18 -11.56 14.45
CA GLN A 114 -34.42 -10.61 13.63
C GLN A 114 -33.02 -11.14 13.26
N LYS A 115 -32.83 -11.43 11.97
CA LYS A 115 -31.52 -11.83 11.40
C LYS A 115 -30.51 -10.68 11.49
N THR A 116 -29.26 -10.99 11.82
CA THR A 116 -28.13 -10.07 11.73
C THR A 116 -28.03 -9.49 10.32
N LYS A 117 -28.07 -8.16 10.20
CA LYS A 117 -28.03 -7.48 8.91
C LYS A 117 -26.61 -6.98 8.62
N TYR A 118 -26.01 -7.49 7.54
CA TYR A 118 -24.75 -6.97 7.03
C TYR A 118 -24.93 -5.56 6.43
N LEU A 119 -24.07 -4.63 6.82
CA LEU A 119 -24.11 -3.24 6.37
C LEU A 119 -22.94 -2.91 5.42
N GLY A 120 -21.78 -3.53 5.60
CA GLY A 120 -20.63 -3.35 4.72
C GLY A 120 -19.30 -3.80 5.31
N GLN A 121 -18.25 -3.66 4.52
CA GLN A 121 -16.86 -3.86 4.91
C GLN A 121 -16.09 -2.55 4.92
N VAL A 122 -15.30 -2.36 5.96
CA VAL A 122 -14.43 -1.19 6.17
C VAL A 122 -12.98 -1.64 6.15
N ARG A 123 -12.15 -0.91 5.42
CA ARG A 123 -10.69 -1.05 5.47
C ARG A 123 -10.11 0.00 6.40
N ILE A 124 -9.35 -0.43 7.40
CA ILE A 124 -8.65 0.45 8.32
C ILE A 124 -7.52 1.18 7.60
N ILE A 125 -7.47 2.50 7.75
CA ILE A 125 -6.42 3.36 7.19
C ILE A 125 -5.45 3.77 8.29
N HIS A 126 -5.98 4.16 9.45
CA HIS A 126 -5.18 4.60 10.58
C HIS A 126 -5.66 3.97 11.88
N VAL A 127 -4.70 3.62 12.73
CA VAL A 127 -4.92 3.01 14.03
C VAL A 127 -4.33 3.90 15.12
N PHE A 128 -5.13 4.18 16.14
CA PHE A 128 -4.75 4.81 17.41
C PHE A 128 -4.82 3.74 18.52
N PRO A 129 -4.30 4.00 19.74
CA PRO A 129 -4.32 3.04 20.84
C PRO A 129 -5.73 2.50 21.16
N ASP A 130 -6.71 3.41 21.30
CA ASP A 130 -8.11 3.07 21.68
C ASP A 130 -9.12 3.16 20.53
N LYS A 131 -8.67 3.55 19.33
CA LYS A 131 -9.57 3.92 18.22
C LYS A 131 -8.95 3.61 16.87
N ALA A 132 -9.77 3.43 15.84
CA ALA A 132 -9.27 3.31 14.47
C ALA A 132 -10.20 4.01 13.49
N VAL A 133 -9.62 4.46 12.38
CA VAL A 133 -10.32 5.13 11.29
C VAL A 133 -10.16 4.31 10.03
N GLY A 134 -11.29 4.00 9.38
CA GLY A 134 -11.32 3.26 8.14
C GLY A 134 -12.26 3.84 7.09
N THR A 135 -12.09 3.39 5.85
CA THR A 135 -12.98 3.71 4.74
C THR A 135 -13.80 2.51 4.32
N VAL A 136 -15.07 2.74 4.02
CA VAL A 136 -15.96 1.69 3.48
C VAL A 136 -15.49 1.26 2.10
N ARG A 137 -15.12 -0.02 1.96
CA ARG A 137 -14.73 -0.64 0.68
C ARG A 137 -15.95 -1.21 -0.04
N GLU A 138 -16.84 -1.85 0.71
CA GLU A 138 -18.05 -2.47 0.18
C GLU A 138 -19.23 -2.07 1.05
N LYS A 139 -20.29 -1.55 0.43
CA LYS A 139 -21.52 -1.14 1.12
C LYS A 139 -22.65 -2.05 0.68
N ALA A 140 -23.39 -2.59 1.64
CA ALA A 140 -24.61 -3.33 1.34
C ALA A 140 -25.64 -2.39 0.68
N LYS A 141 -26.31 -2.86 -0.38
CA LYS A 141 -27.29 -2.06 -1.17
C LYS A 141 -28.33 -1.34 -0.30
N ASN A 142 -28.72 -1.95 0.84
CA ASN A 142 -29.77 -1.45 1.72
C ASN A 142 -29.28 -1.18 3.16
N GLY A 143 -27.98 -0.93 3.35
CA GLY A 143 -27.37 -0.68 4.66
C GLY A 143 -26.87 0.76 4.82
N VAL A 144 -27.45 1.52 5.74
CA VAL A 144 -26.86 2.79 6.21
C VAL A 144 -26.10 2.50 7.49
N ILE A 145 -24.80 2.78 7.47
CA ILE A 145 -23.91 2.67 8.64
C ILE A 145 -24.19 3.88 9.52
N SER A 146 -24.53 3.64 10.78
CA SER A 146 -24.84 4.65 11.79
C SER A 146 -24.02 4.40 13.04
N LYS A 147 -23.91 5.43 13.89
CA LYS A 147 -23.32 5.31 15.23
C LYS A 147 -24.03 4.20 16.02
N GLY A 148 -23.26 3.33 16.66
CA GLY A 148 -23.75 2.22 17.48
C GLY A 148 -23.86 0.87 16.76
N ASP A 149 -23.59 0.80 15.45
CA ASP A 149 -23.51 -0.47 14.73
C ASP A 149 -22.32 -1.31 15.21
N ASN A 150 -22.45 -2.64 15.16
CA ASN A 150 -21.44 -3.58 15.61
C ASN A 150 -20.40 -3.80 14.52
N VAL A 151 -19.15 -3.95 14.93
CA VAL A 151 -18.01 -4.20 14.06
C VAL A 151 -17.36 -5.50 14.51
N THR A 152 -17.22 -6.45 13.59
CA THR A 152 -16.50 -7.70 13.82
C THR A 152 -15.40 -7.85 12.81
N SER A 153 -14.35 -8.50 13.27
CA SER A 153 -13.19 -8.87 12.50
C SER A 153 -13.35 -10.27 11.85
N LYS A 154 -14.35 -11.05 12.32
CA LYS A 154 -14.70 -12.40 11.86
C LYS A 154 -16.20 -12.52 11.60
N LEU A 155 -16.56 -13.05 10.42
CA LEU A 155 -17.92 -13.53 10.10
C LEU A 155 -18.04 -15.01 10.46
#